data_AF-A0A8I2YGS6-F1
#
_entry.id   AF-A0A8I2YGS6-F1
#
_cell.length_a   1.000
_cell.length_b   1.000
_cell.length_c   1.000
_cell.angle_alpha   90.00
_cell.angle_beta   90.00
_cell.angle_gamma   90.00
#
_symmetry.space_group_name_H-M   'P 1'
#
loop_
_entity.id
_entity.type
_entity.pdbx_description
1 polymer ?
#
loop_
_entity_poly.entity_id
_entity_poly.type
_entity_poly.pdbx_seq_one_letter_code
_entity_poly.pdbx_strand_id
1 'polypeptide(L)'
;MNRPEISNAQTTTSSSQAFPKAPIRSGNPVTLTRQAQPRLDYTLYPKVSEPSTILTRVASLRAEVSTANSLSKIHKEADLFSFLQEAAGMCILHVLIGEKASHKLFCCPMYSTFSSSYLPFRSKIRFSKTGICYRCAVPTSDRFEHPNRSKTDDVACKFDDILKPLAFAIFSIPCLRDVVLPEAGVHPREFPSFEDYACWLGVIRPGPQSLFNLWEVCHAYIHLTNNKRFALP
;
A
#
# COMPACT_ATOMS: atom_id res chain seq x y z
N MET A 1 -43.94 -41.01 -48.49
CA MET A 1 -44.44 -41.91 -47.42
C MET A 1 -43.43 -41.85 -46.27
N ASN A 2 -43.69 -41.46 -45.03
CA ASN A 2 -44.80 -40.84 -44.34
C ASN A 2 -44.16 -40.09 -43.15
N ARG A 3 -44.62 -38.86 -42.91
CA ARG A 3 -44.38 -38.10 -41.67
C ARG A 3 -45.04 -38.83 -40.49
N PRO A 4 -44.60 -38.53 -39.26
CA PRO A 4 -45.59 -38.01 -38.32
C PRO A 4 -45.14 -36.70 -37.67
N GLU A 5 -46.07 -35.76 -37.69
CA GLU A 5 -46.15 -34.59 -36.82
C GLU A 5 -46.66 -35.03 -35.45
N ILE A 6 -46.07 -34.52 -34.37
CA ILE A 6 -46.80 -34.29 -33.12
C ILE A 6 -46.44 -32.90 -32.61
N SER A 7 -47.42 -32.02 -32.77
CA SER A 7 -47.61 -30.76 -32.07
C SER A 7 -47.79 -31.00 -30.57
N ASN A 8 -47.22 -30.14 -29.73
CA ASN A 8 -47.96 -29.66 -28.57
C ASN A 8 -47.41 -28.32 -28.08
N ALA A 9 -48.27 -27.32 -28.17
CA ALA A 9 -48.15 -26.04 -27.52
C ALA A 9 -48.46 -26.19 -26.02
N GLN A 10 -47.66 -25.55 -25.18
CA GLN A 10 -48.08 -25.17 -23.82
C GLN A 10 -47.76 -23.69 -23.59
N THR A 11 -48.85 -22.93 -23.52
CA THR A 11 -48.99 -21.60 -22.95
C THR A 11 -49.10 -21.71 -21.43
N THR A 12 -48.95 -20.57 -20.72
CA THR A 12 -49.13 -20.30 -19.27
C THR A 12 -47.83 -20.45 -18.46
N THR A 13 -47.40 -19.54 -17.58
CA THR A 13 -48.01 -18.35 -16.98
C THR A 13 -46.89 -17.50 -16.37
N SER A 14 -46.94 -16.18 -16.56
CA SER A 14 -46.06 -15.21 -15.88
C SER A 14 -46.49 -15.05 -14.42
N SER A 15 -45.74 -15.65 -13.50
CA SER A 15 -45.86 -15.37 -12.06
C SER A 15 -44.89 -14.25 -11.67
N SER A 16 -45.38 -13.01 -11.68
CA SER A 16 -44.73 -11.89 -11.01
C SER A 16 -44.80 -12.10 -9.50
N GLN A 17 -43.74 -12.64 -8.91
CA GLN A 17 -43.54 -12.58 -7.46
C GLN A 17 -43.26 -11.13 -7.06
N ALA A 18 -44.20 -10.55 -6.32
CA ALA A 18 -44.04 -9.27 -5.64
C ALA A 18 -42.99 -9.42 -4.54
N PHE A 19 -41.91 -8.64 -4.64
CA PHE A 19 -40.94 -8.48 -3.56
C PHE A 19 -41.60 -7.73 -2.39
N PRO A 20 -41.46 -8.20 -1.14
CA PRO A 20 -41.88 -7.43 0.02
C PRO A 20 -41.02 -6.17 0.13
N LYS A 21 -41.68 -5.00 0.08
CA LYS A 21 -41.06 -3.70 0.37
C LYS A 21 -40.54 -3.71 1.81
N ALA A 22 -39.22 -3.68 1.96
CA ALA A 22 -38.59 -3.45 3.25
C ALA A 22 -38.98 -2.06 3.79
N PRO A 23 -39.22 -1.92 5.11
CA PRO A 23 -39.52 -0.63 5.71
C PRO A 23 -38.34 0.33 5.57
N ILE A 24 -38.61 1.49 4.98
CA ILE A 24 -37.68 2.62 4.89
C ILE A 24 -37.47 3.14 6.31
N ARG A 25 -36.38 2.71 6.95
CA ARG A 25 -35.89 3.33 8.18
C ARG A 25 -35.37 4.73 7.81
N SER A 26 -36.15 5.74 8.16
CA SER A 26 -35.73 7.14 8.26
C SER A 26 -34.56 7.23 9.25
N GLY A 27 -33.35 7.04 8.75
CA GLY A 27 -32.11 7.30 9.48
C GLY A 27 -31.85 8.80 9.49
N ASN A 28 -31.69 9.36 10.69
CA ASN A 28 -31.22 10.74 10.86
C ASN A 28 -29.91 10.94 10.09
N PRO A 29 -29.70 12.12 9.47
CA PRO A 29 -28.44 12.45 8.82
C PRO A 29 -27.32 12.37 9.86
N VAL A 30 -26.44 11.38 9.71
CA VAL A 30 -25.20 11.30 10.46
C VAL A 30 -24.33 12.44 9.96
N THR A 31 -24.24 13.51 10.76
CA THR A 31 -23.24 14.55 10.57
C THR A 31 -21.87 13.89 10.68
N LEU A 32 -21.21 13.69 9.54
CA LEU A 32 -19.81 13.26 9.46
C LEU A 32 -18.96 14.40 10.04
N THR A 33 -18.76 14.36 11.35
CA THR A 33 -17.81 15.23 12.04
C THR A 33 -16.44 14.87 11.49
N ARG A 34 -15.91 15.73 10.62
CA ARG A 34 -14.56 15.65 10.06
C ARG A 34 -13.58 15.59 11.23
N GLN A 35 -13.16 14.38 11.61
CA GLN A 35 -12.17 14.19 12.67
C GLN A 35 -10.93 14.98 12.27
N ALA A 36 -10.56 15.94 13.11
CA ALA A 36 -9.33 16.70 12.95
C ALA A 36 -8.18 15.70 12.89
N GLN A 37 -7.43 15.71 11.79
CA GLN A 37 -6.24 14.88 11.69
C GLN A 37 -5.30 15.22 12.86
N PRO A 38 -4.73 14.22 13.55
CA PRO A 38 -3.72 14.49 14.57
C PRO A 38 -2.59 15.28 13.91
N ARG A 39 -2.36 16.51 14.39
CA ARG A 39 -1.19 17.29 14.00
C ARG A 39 0.02 16.56 14.54
N LEU A 40 0.82 15.99 13.65
CA LEU A 40 2.16 15.50 13.98
C LEU A 40 2.96 16.68 14.55
N ASP A 41 3.50 16.51 15.74
CA ASP A 41 4.41 17.48 16.31
C ASP A 41 5.77 17.35 15.59
N TYR A 42 5.97 18.22 14.60
CA TYR A 42 7.18 18.25 13.79
C TYR A 42 8.44 18.66 14.59
N THR A 43 8.29 19.10 15.84
CA THR A 43 9.43 19.49 16.69
C THR A 43 10.24 18.31 17.22
N LEU A 44 9.70 17.09 17.15
CA LEU A 44 10.38 15.85 17.56
C LEU A 44 11.31 15.26 16.50
N TYR A 45 11.33 15.84 15.28
CA TYR A 45 12.24 15.44 14.23
C TYR A 45 13.44 16.39 14.20
N PRO A 46 14.66 15.91 13.94
CA PRO A 46 15.80 16.80 13.74
C PRO A 46 15.43 17.84 12.68
N LYS A 47 15.73 19.13 12.95
CA LYS A 47 15.50 20.23 12.01
C LYS A 47 16.21 19.91 10.70
N VAL A 48 15.46 19.39 9.74
CA VAL A 48 15.92 19.22 8.37
C VAL A 48 16.26 20.64 7.88
N SER A 49 17.49 20.81 7.40
CA SER A 49 17.98 22.06 6.82
C SER A 49 16.95 22.60 5.82
N GLU A 50 16.77 23.92 5.77
CA GLU A 50 15.67 24.57 5.06
C GLU A 50 15.31 23.96 3.68
N PRO A 51 14.02 23.91 3.31
CA PRO A 51 13.54 23.26 2.08
C PRO A 51 14.16 23.77 0.77
N SER A 52 14.77 24.96 0.79
CA SER A 52 15.30 25.68 -0.37
C SER A 52 16.52 25.01 -1.01
N THR A 53 17.38 24.34 -0.25
CA THR A 53 18.55 23.62 -0.79
C THR A 53 18.22 22.21 -1.28
N ILE A 54 17.18 21.56 -0.73
CA ILE A 54 16.71 20.24 -1.15
C ILE A 54 15.97 20.33 -2.50
N LEU A 55 15.06 21.30 -2.66
CA LEU A 55 14.26 21.48 -3.87
C LEU A 55 15.12 21.80 -5.11
N THR A 56 16.20 22.57 -4.94
CA THR A 56 17.09 22.96 -6.04
C THR A 56 17.97 21.79 -6.52
N ARG A 57 18.37 20.87 -5.62
CA ARG A 57 19.08 19.63 -6.00
C ARG A 57 18.17 18.60 -6.69
N VAL A 58 16.91 18.51 -6.29
CA VAL A 58 15.93 17.58 -6.89
C VAL A 58 15.60 17.97 -8.34
N ALA A 59 15.60 19.26 -8.68
CA ALA A 59 15.36 19.71 -10.05
C ALA A 59 16.50 19.36 -11.03
N SER A 60 17.75 19.41 -10.59
CA SER A 60 18.93 19.11 -11.43
C SER A 60 19.21 17.62 -11.65
N LEU A 61 18.64 16.72 -10.85
CA LEU A 61 18.85 15.25 -10.96
C LEU A 61 17.91 14.54 -11.95
N ARG A 62 16.97 15.27 -12.57
CA ARG A 62 15.96 14.70 -13.48
C ARG A 62 16.45 14.42 -14.90
N ALA A 63 17.68 14.80 -15.25
CA ALA A 63 18.09 14.81 -16.65
C ALA A 63 18.45 13.42 -17.24
N GLU A 64 18.84 12.40 -16.46
CA GLU A 64 19.39 11.18 -17.12
C GLU A 64 19.37 9.88 -16.29
N VAL A 65 18.45 9.73 -15.33
CA VAL A 65 18.38 8.51 -14.50
C VAL A 65 17.00 7.89 -14.61
N SER A 66 16.97 6.60 -14.95
CA SER A 66 15.76 5.77 -14.93
C SER A 66 15.01 5.98 -13.61
N THR A 67 13.74 6.38 -13.69
CA THR A 67 12.87 6.41 -12.52
C THR A 67 12.64 4.99 -11.99
N ALA A 68 12.37 4.83 -10.70
CA ALA A 68 12.04 3.53 -10.13
C ALA A 68 10.91 2.84 -10.92
N ASN A 69 9.93 3.62 -11.39
CA ASN A 69 8.79 3.12 -12.17
C ASN A 69 9.21 2.49 -13.52
N SER A 70 10.29 2.94 -14.15
CA SER A 70 10.76 2.39 -15.44
C SER A 70 11.53 1.07 -15.32
N LEU A 71 11.91 0.63 -14.11
CA LEU A 71 12.59 -0.65 -13.91
C LEU A 71 11.66 -1.84 -14.15
N SER A 72 12.20 -2.95 -14.67
CA SER A 72 11.41 -4.16 -14.90
C SER A 72 10.92 -4.80 -13.60
N LYS A 73 9.81 -5.56 -13.66
CA LYS A 73 9.28 -6.33 -12.54
C LYS A 73 10.33 -7.15 -11.79
N ILE A 74 11.16 -7.91 -12.51
CA ILE A 74 12.16 -8.82 -11.91
C ILE A 74 13.18 -8.05 -11.06
N HIS A 75 13.66 -6.91 -11.55
CA HIS A 75 14.59 -6.05 -10.81
C HIS A 75 13.93 -5.47 -9.56
N LYS A 76 12.70 -4.94 -9.69
CA LYS A 76 11.94 -4.41 -8.55
C LYS A 76 11.74 -5.44 -7.45
N GLU A 77 11.37 -6.66 -7.84
CA GLU A 77 11.20 -7.78 -6.91
C GLU A 77 12.52 -8.13 -6.22
N ALA A 78 13.62 -8.24 -6.97
CA ALA A 78 14.94 -8.53 -6.41
C ALA A 78 15.37 -7.48 -5.36
N ASP A 79 15.23 -6.19 -5.68
CA ASP A 79 15.57 -5.09 -4.76
C ASP A 79 14.72 -5.12 -3.49
N LEU A 80 13.41 -5.34 -3.64
CA LEU A 80 12.50 -5.49 -2.50
C LEU A 80 12.89 -6.68 -1.62
N PHE A 81 13.24 -7.82 -2.21
CA PHE A 81 13.66 -8.99 -1.47
C PHE A 81 14.97 -8.75 -0.71
N SER A 82 15.98 -8.16 -1.36
CA SER A 82 17.23 -7.80 -0.70
C SER A 82 16.99 -6.86 0.48
N PHE A 83 16.15 -5.83 0.29
CA PHE A 83 15.76 -4.91 1.36
C PHE A 83 15.05 -5.63 2.52
N LEU A 84 14.11 -6.52 2.23
CA LEU A 84 13.38 -7.27 3.26
C LEU A 84 14.28 -8.20 4.06
N GLN A 85 15.28 -8.81 3.42
CA GLN A 85 16.28 -9.65 4.08
C GLN A 85 17.18 -8.82 4.99
N GLU A 86 17.64 -7.65 4.51
CA GLU A 86 18.46 -6.76 5.32
C GLU A 86 17.65 -6.21 6.51
N ALA A 87 16.42 -5.74 6.28
CA ALA A 87 15.54 -5.15 7.28
C ALA A 87 14.92 -6.16 8.26
N ALA A 88 15.15 -7.46 8.08
CA ALA A 88 14.59 -8.48 8.95
C ALA A 88 15.04 -8.29 10.41
N GLY A 89 14.08 -8.27 11.35
CA GLY A 89 14.37 -8.04 12.76
C GLY A 89 14.72 -6.59 13.13
N MET A 90 14.73 -5.66 12.17
CA MET A 90 14.96 -4.24 12.42
C MET A 90 13.64 -3.45 12.53
N CYS A 91 13.66 -2.39 13.31
CA CYS A 91 12.56 -1.43 13.37
C CYS A 91 12.54 -0.58 12.09
N ILE A 92 11.47 -0.71 11.31
CA ILE A 92 11.28 0.07 10.09
C ILE A 92 11.30 1.60 10.30
N LEU A 93 10.87 2.11 11.47
CA LEU A 93 10.96 3.54 11.76
C LEU A 93 12.41 4.02 11.94
N HIS A 94 13.29 3.18 12.47
CA HIS A 94 14.72 3.47 12.56
C HIS A 94 15.41 3.31 11.21
N VAL A 95 15.05 2.26 10.45
CA VAL A 95 15.52 2.07 9.07
C VAL A 95 15.21 3.29 8.19
N LEU A 96 14.05 3.90 8.38
CA LEU A 96 13.66 5.13 7.68
C LEU A 96 14.61 6.29 7.93
N ILE A 97 15.14 6.44 9.13
CA ILE A 97 16.06 7.52 9.50
C ILE A 97 17.54 7.10 9.41
N GLY A 98 17.84 5.97 8.75
CA GLY A 98 19.21 5.49 8.58
C GLY A 98 19.82 4.84 9.82
N GLU A 99 19.03 4.62 10.87
CA GLU A 99 19.46 3.97 12.10
C GLU A 99 19.17 2.47 12.12
N LYS A 100 20.00 1.71 12.84
CA LYS A 100 19.79 0.28 13.06
C LYS A 100 19.36 0.04 14.50
N ALA A 101 18.11 -0.38 14.67
CA ALA A 101 17.57 -0.73 15.98
C ALA A 101 16.76 -2.03 15.90
N SER A 102 17.06 -2.97 16.79
CA SER A 102 16.44 -4.29 16.81
C SER A 102 15.29 -4.34 17.82
N HIS A 103 14.09 -3.94 17.38
CA HIS A 103 12.85 -4.13 18.12
C HIS A 103 11.66 -4.13 17.19
N LYS A 104 10.53 -4.69 17.65
CA LYS A 104 9.27 -4.67 16.90
C LYS A 104 8.77 -3.23 16.75
N LEU A 105 8.03 -2.96 15.66
CA LEU A 105 7.44 -1.64 15.38
C LEU A 105 6.65 -1.10 16.59
N PHE A 106 5.77 -1.91 17.19
CA PHE A 106 4.93 -1.47 18.31
C PHE A 106 5.69 -1.25 19.63
N CYS A 107 6.94 -1.71 19.71
CA CYS A 107 7.84 -1.43 20.84
C CYS A 107 8.66 -0.15 20.61
N CYS A 108 8.61 0.45 19.42
CA CYS A 108 9.37 1.64 19.10
C CYS A 108 8.81 2.86 19.85
N PRO A 109 9.65 3.68 20.51
CA PRO A 109 9.20 4.96 21.08
C PRO A 109 8.53 5.87 20.04
N MET A 110 9.08 5.91 18.82
CA MET A 110 8.53 6.68 17.70
C MET A 110 7.15 6.19 17.26
N TYR A 111 6.78 4.94 17.53
CA TYR A 111 5.49 4.38 17.12
C TYR A 111 4.32 5.01 17.85
N SER A 112 4.51 5.51 19.08
CA SER A 112 3.45 6.18 19.84
C SER A 112 2.79 7.30 19.02
N THR A 113 3.61 8.10 18.34
CA THR A 113 3.24 9.19 17.42
C THR A 113 2.37 8.75 16.24
N PHE A 114 2.50 7.49 15.82
CA PHE A 114 1.84 6.94 14.63
C PHE A 114 0.72 5.94 14.94
N SER A 115 0.70 5.41 16.16
CA SER A 115 -0.08 4.23 16.54
C SER A 115 -1.58 4.37 16.31
N SER A 116 -2.14 5.55 16.59
CA SER A 116 -3.57 5.87 16.43
C SER A 116 -4.04 5.83 14.98
N SER A 117 -3.14 6.12 14.03
CA SER A 117 -3.47 6.21 12.60
C SER A 117 -3.04 4.97 11.82
N TYR A 118 -2.00 4.26 12.29
CA TYR A 118 -1.45 3.10 11.59
C TYR A 118 -2.41 1.90 11.56
N LEU A 119 -3.07 1.56 12.68
CA LEU A 119 -3.99 0.41 12.71
C LEU A 119 -5.19 0.58 11.77
N PRO A 120 -5.91 1.73 11.77
CA PRO A 120 -6.94 2.01 10.78
C PRO A 120 -6.43 1.91 9.34
N PHE A 121 -5.28 2.54 9.05
CA PHE A 121 -4.64 2.48 7.74
C PHE A 121 -4.33 1.04 7.28
N ARG A 122 -3.63 0.26 8.11
CA ARG A 122 -3.28 -1.14 7.84
C ARG A 122 -4.52 -1.99 7.58
N SER A 123 -5.59 -1.72 8.33
CA SER A 123 -6.86 -2.42 8.18
C SER A 123 -7.59 -2.10 6.87
N LYS A 124 -7.17 -1.14 6.06
CA LYS A 124 -7.80 -0.82 4.77
C LYS A 124 -7.05 -1.39 3.58
N ILE A 125 -5.79 -1.80 3.76
CA ILE A 125 -5.02 -2.51 2.73
C ILE A 125 -5.64 -3.90 2.54
N ARG A 126 -6.19 -4.14 1.35
CA ARG A 126 -6.84 -5.40 0.97
C ARG A 126 -6.35 -5.82 -0.40
N PHE A 127 -5.66 -6.96 -0.46
CA PHE A 127 -5.23 -7.56 -1.73
C PHE A 127 -6.38 -8.38 -2.32
N SER A 128 -6.70 -8.15 -3.60
CA SER A 128 -7.82 -8.79 -4.29
C SER A 128 -7.47 -10.14 -4.93
N LYS A 129 -6.17 -10.44 -5.12
CA LYS A 129 -5.69 -11.67 -5.75
C LYS A 129 -4.86 -12.54 -4.79
N THR A 130 -4.80 -13.82 -5.08
CA THR A 130 -3.86 -14.78 -4.46
C THR A 130 -2.42 -14.50 -4.92
N GLY A 131 -1.42 -14.91 -4.14
CA GLY A 131 0.00 -14.74 -4.49
C GLY A 131 0.75 -13.65 -3.71
N ILE A 132 0.12 -13.07 -2.70
CA ILE A 132 0.77 -12.23 -1.68
C ILE A 132 0.43 -12.75 -0.30
N CYS A 133 1.41 -12.74 0.60
CA CYS A 133 1.13 -12.93 2.01
C CYS A 133 0.44 -11.69 2.60
N TYR A 134 -0.81 -11.82 3.05
CA TYR A 134 -1.53 -10.71 3.68
C TYR A 134 -0.80 -10.11 4.89
N ARG A 135 -0.07 -10.93 5.66
CA ARG A 135 0.64 -10.49 6.86
C ARG A 135 1.82 -9.58 6.54
N CYS A 136 2.75 -9.99 5.70
CA CYS A 136 3.98 -9.23 5.40
C CYS A 136 3.93 -8.47 4.06
N ALA A 137 2.91 -8.70 3.24
CA ALA A 137 2.75 -8.19 1.88
C ALA A 137 3.85 -8.61 0.88
N VAL A 138 4.61 -9.65 1.19
CA VAL A 138 5.67 -10.18 0.31
C VAL A 138 5.07 -11.08 -0.78
N PRO A 139 5.57 -11.01 -2.04
CA PRO A 139 5.18 -11.92 -3.12
C PRO A 139 5.39 -13.37 -2.72
N THR A 140 4.51 -14.25 -3.16
CA THR A 140 4.92 -15.63 -3.39
C THR A 140 5.48 -15.73 -4.81
N SER A 141 6.73 -16.16 -4.96
CA SER A 141 7.33 -16.43 -6.27
C SER A 141 7.98 -17.80 -6.25
N ASP A 142 8.16 -18.42 -7.42
CA ASP A 142 8.86 -19.71 -7.51
C ASP A 142 10.31 -19.64 -7.01
N ARG A 143 10.91 -18.43 -7.03
CA ARG A 143 12.25 -18.17 -6.50
C ARG A 143 12.28 -18.04 -4.99
N PHE A 144 11.12 -17.96 -4.34
CA PHE A 144 11.01 -17.68 -2.92
C PHE A 144 9.78 -18.35 -2.33
N GLU A 145 10.02 -19.49 -1.68
CA GLU A 145 8.98 -20.25 -1.00
C GLU A 145 8.50 -19.49 0.24
N HIS A 146 7.56 -18.57 0.02
CA HIS A 146 6.83 -17.90 1.08
C HIS A 146 5.51 -18.66 1.30
N PRO A 147 5.14 -19.03 2.54
CA PRO A 147 3.86 -19.70 2.78
C PRO A 147 2.73 -18.86 2.19
N ASN A 148 2.05 -19.41 1.19
CA ASN A 148 0.83 -18.85 0.62
C ASN A 148 -0.24 -18.90 1.72
N ARG A 149 -0.62 -17.76 2.27
CA ARG A 149 -1.58 -17.72 3.36
C ARG A 149 -2.99 -17.48 2.87
N SER A 150 -3.89 -18.38 3.26
CA SER A 150 -5.30 -18.08 3.41
C SER A 150 -5.50 -17.03 4.51
N LYS A 151 -6.63 -16.33 4.50
CA LYS A 151 -6.96 -15.23 5.43
C LYS A 151 -6.91 -15.60 6.94
N THR A 152 -6.75 -16.88 7.30
CA THR A 152 -7.02 -17.41 8.64
C THR A 152 -5.79 -17.94 9.39
N ASP A 153 -4.63 -18.10 8.74
CA ASP A 153 -3.51 -18.81 9.36
C ASP A 153 -2.33 -17.87 9.68
N ASP A 154 -2.32 -17.34 10.90
CA ASP A 154 -1.42 -16.26 11.33
C ASP A 154 -0.04 -16.73 11.86
N VAL A 155 0.20 -18.05 12.00
CA VAL A 155 1.38 -18.60 12.71
C VAL A 155 2.63 -18.91 11.86
N ALA A 156 2.52 -19.48 10.64
CA ALA A 156 3.66 -19.83 9.75
C ALA A 156 4.54 -18.73 9.05
N CYS A 157 4.21 -17.44 9.06
CA CYS A 157 4.92 -16.37 8.34
C CYS A 157 6.03 -15.84 9.25
N LYS A 158 7.26 -16.15 8.85
CA LYS A 158 8.48 -15.78 9.56
C LYS A 158 8.92 -14.34 9.29
N PHE A 159 8.34 -13.70 8.27
CA PHE A 159 8.68 -12.33 7.88
C PHE A 159 7.89 -11.29 8.68
N ASP A 160 8.59 -10.23 9.07
CA ASP A 160 7.99 -9.06 9.68
C ASP A 160 7.15 -8.28 8.65
N ASP A 161 6.12 -7.59 9.14
CA ASP A 161 5.29 -6.70 8.32
C ASP A 161 6.04 -5.38 8.13
N ILE A 162 6.95 -5.34 7.16
CA ILE A 162 7.85 -4.20 6.90
C ILE A 162 7.25 -3.23 5.87
N LEU A 163 6.64 -3.75 4.81
CA LEU A 163 6.20 -2.92 3.68
C LEU A 163 5.03 -2.00 4.02
N LYS A 164 4.04 -2.47 4.81
CA LYS A 164 2.88 -1.63 5.17
C LYS A 164 3.26 -0.45 6.08
N PRO A 165 4.07 -0.62 7.14
CA PRO A 165 4.57 0.51 7.91
C PRO A 165 5.40 1.48 7.07
N LEU A 166 6.22 0.96 6.14
CA LEU A 166 7.04 1.78 5.27
C LEU A 166 6.14 2.68 4.39
N ALA A 167 5.16 2.09 3.71
CA ALA A 167 4.21 2.84 2.89
C ALA A 167 3.38 3.87 3.70
N PHE A 168 3.02 3.51 4.93
CA PHE A 168 2.36 4.44 5.86
C PHE A 168 3.25 5.64 6.19
N ALA A 169 4.51 5.39 6.55
CA ALA A 169 5.44 6.45 6.91
C ALA A 169 5.75 7.38 5.73
N ILE A 170 5.93 6.81 4.53
CA ILE A 170 6.10 7.57 3.29
C ILE A 170 4.96 8.57 3.10
N PHE A 171 3.71 8.15 3.30
CA PHE A 171 2.56 9.03 3.09
C PHE A 171 2.32 10.02 4.24
N SER A 172 2.70 9.62 5.47
CA SER A 172 2.55 10.44 6.68
C SER A 172 3.53 11.60 6.75
N ILE A 173 4.73 11.42 6.19
CA ILE A 173 5.81 12.40 6.23
C ILE A 173 5.77 13.18 4.90
N PRO A 174 5.38 14.48 4.90
CA PRO A 174 5.15 15.22 3.65
C PRO A 174 6.35 15.23 2.70
N CYS A 175 7.57 15.41 3.21
CA CYS A 175 8.77 15.42 2.38
C CYS A 175 9.07 14.07 1.73
N LEU A 176 8.78 12.94 2.40
CA LEU A 176 8.90 11.62 1.78
C LEU A 176 7.80 11.42 0.74
N ARG A 177 6.56 11.77 1.07
CA ARG A 177 5.41 11.65 0.17
C ARG A 177 5.64 12.38 -1.15
N ASP A 178 6.12 13.61 -1.07
CA ASP A 178 6.27 14.50 -2.23
C ASP A 178 7.43 14.10 -3.16
N VAL A 179 8.31 13.20 -2.73
CA VAL A 179 9.40 12.65 -3.56
C VAL A 179 9.13 11.21 -3.98
N VAL A 180 8.74 10.35 -3.04
CA VAL A 180 8.59 8.91 -3.30
C VAL A 180 7.40 8.62 -4.21
N LEU A 181 6.26 9.31 -4.04
CA LEU A 181 5.09 9.05 -4.87
C LEU A 181 5.33 9.40 -6.35
N PRO A 182 5.91 10.57 -6.70
CA PRO A 182 6.29 10.84 -8.08
C PRO A 182 7.29 9.84 -8.65
N GLU A 183 8.25 9.36 -7.85
CA GLU A 183 9.19 8.31 -8.26
C GLU A 183 8.50 6.97 -8.56
N ALA A 184 7.43 6.66 -7.81
CA ALA A 184 6.51 5.55 -8.10
C ALA A 184 5.57 5.85 -9.28
N GLY A 185 5.61 7.04 -9.87
CA GLY A 185 4.79 7.46 -11.00
C GLY A 185 3.32 7.73 -10.62
N VAL A 186 3.07 8.26 -9.42
CA VAL A 186 1.76 8.71 -8.96
C VAL A 186 1.87 10.08 -8.28
N HIS A 187 0.89 10.96 -8.45
CA HIS A 187 0.94 12.29 -7.86
C HIS A 187 0.40 12.26 -6.41
N PRO A 188 1.07 12.91 -5.44
CA PRO A 188 0.59 13.00 -4.05
C PRO A 188 -0.84 13.53 -3.84
N ARG A 189 -1.39 14.22 -4.84
CA ARG A 189 -2.71 14.86 -4.78
C ARG A 189 -3.83 13.92 -5.21
N GLU A 190 -3.50 12.75 -5.76
CA GLU A 190 -4.47 11.71 -6.12
C GLU A 190 -5.13 11.08 -4.89
N PHE A 191 -4.54 11.27 -3.70
CA PHE A 191 -4.99 10.69 -2.45
C PHE A 191 -5.44 11.78 -1.47
N PRO A 192 -6.73 12.16 -1.48
CA PRO A 192 -7.22 13.20 -0.59
C PRO A 192 -7.25 12.75 0.89
N SER A 193 -7.21 11.44 1.15
CA SER A 193 -7.15 10.89 2.50
C SER A 193 -6.18 9.69 2.61
N PHE A 194 -5.85 9.35 3.86
CA PHE A 194 -5.12 8.11 4.18
C PHE A 194 -5.88 6.85 3.77
N GLU A 195 -7.21 6.89 3.82
CA GLU A 195 -8.05 5.75 3.46
C GLU A 195 -8.00 5.47 1.97
N ASP A 196 -8.07 6.52 1.13
CA ASP A 196 -7.95 6.39 -0.33
C ASP A 196 -6.61 5.80 -0.73
N TYR A 197 -5.53 6.31 -0.12
CA TYR A 197 -4.19 5.77 -0.32
C TYR A 197 -4.08 4.30 0.13
N ALA A 198 -4.58 3.96 1.32
CA ALA A 198 -4.55 2.59 1.84
C ALA A 198 -5.31 1.60 0.95
N CYS A 199 -6.49 1.98 0.47
CA CYS A 199 -7.28 1.19 -0.47
C CYS A 199 -6.53 0.98 -1.78
N TRP A 200 -5.92 2.04 -2.31
CA TRP A 200 -5.14 2.00 -3.56
C TRP A 200 -3.91 1.10 -3.45
N LEU A 201 -3.20 1.07 -2.32
CA LEU A 201 -2.00 0.23 -2.13
C LEU A 201 -2.23 -1.27 -2.36
N GLY A 202 -3.44 -1.75 -2.06
CA GLY A 202 -3.82 -3.16 -2.25
C GLY A 202 -4.15 -3.53 -3.71
N VAL A 203 -4.25 -2.54 -4.60
CA VAL A 203 -4.63 -2.72 -6.01
C VAL A 203 -3.39 -3.03 -6.85
N ILE A 204 -3.58 -3.84 -7.89
CA ILE A 204 -2.55 -4.07 -8.91
C ILE A 204 -2.56 -2.89 -9.88
N ARG A 205 -1.38 -2.32 -10.11
CA ARG A 205 -1.19 -1.21 -11.04
C ARG A 205 -1.61 -1.63 -12.45
N PRO A 206 -2.40 -0.80 -13.16
CA PRO A 206 -2.59 -0.98 -14.59
C PRO A 206 -1.26 -0.75 -15.30
N GLY A 207 -0.77 -1.75 -16.02
CA GLY A 207 0.45 -1.61 -16.82
C GLY A 207 1.15 -2.93 -17.12
N PRO A 208 2.19 -2.91 -17.97
CA PRO A 208 2.86 -4.12 -18.47
C PRO A 208 3.45 -4.99 -17.36
N GLN A 209 3.81 -4.36 -16.23
CA GLN A 209 4.46 -5.04 -15.11
C GLN A 209 3.46 -5.62 -14.10
N SER A 210 2.23 -5.07 -14.04
CA SER A 210 1.13 -5.56 -13.19
C SER A 210 1.54 -5.88 -11.74
N LEU A 211 2.28 -4.96 -11.10
CA LEU A 211 2.69 -5.05 -9.70
C LEU A 211 1.66 -4.43 -8.75
N PHE A 212 1.67 -4.83 -7.49
CA PHE A 212 0.86 -4.16 -6.46
C PHE A 212 1.40 -2.76 -6.19
N ASN A 213 0.49 -1.80 -6.04
CA ASN A 213 0.86 -0.40 -5.79
C ASN A 213 1.71 -0.23 -4.52
N LEU A 214 1.47 -1.06 -3.50
CA LEU A 214 2.31 -1.12 -2.30
C LEU A 214 3.79 -1.35 -2.63
N TRP A 215 4.09 -2.26 -3.56
CA TRP A 215 5.46 -2.57 -3.93
C TRP A 215 6.08 -1.45 -4.74
N GLU A 216 5.32 -0.85 -5.66
CA GLU A 216 5.80 0.29 -6.45
C GLU A 216 6.25 1.43 -5.53
N VAL A 217 5.47 1.75 -4.49
CA VAL A 217 5.84 2.79 -3.52
C VAL A 217 7.05 2.40 -2.68
N CYS A 218 7.08 1.19 -2.14
CA CYS A 218 8.22 0.74 -1.33
C CYS A 218 9.51 0.65 -2.15
N HIS A 219 9.43 0.12 -3.38
CA HIS A 219 10.55 0.06 -4.29
C HIS A 219 11.03 1.46 -4.69
N ALA A 220 10.13 2.41 -4.96
CA ALA A 220 10.50 3.80 -5.23
C ALA A 220 11.32 4.40 -4.08
N TYR A 221 10.92 4.15 -2.82
CA TYR A 221 11.71 4.56 -1.66
C TYR A 221 13.10 3.92 -1.66
N ILE A 222 13.19 2.59 -1.82
CA ILE A 222 14.46 1.84 -1.83
C ILE A 222 15.39 2.33 -2.95
N HIS A 223 14.82 2.58 -4.14
CA HIS A 223 15.54 3.11 -5.29
C HIS A 223 16.14 4.50 -5.00
N LEU A 224 15.38 5.37 -4.34
CA LEU A 224 15.88 6.71 -3.96
C LEU A 224 16.97 6.65 -2.90
N THR A 225 16.86 5.75 -1.90
CA THR A 225 17.89 5.59 -0.87
C THR A 225 19.17 4.98 -1.44
N ASN A 226 19.06 3.94 -2.27
CA ASN A 226 20.22 3.26 -2.87
C ASN A 226 21.00 4.17 -3.83
N ASN A 227 20.30 5.02 -4.58
CA ASN A 227 20.94 6.00 -5.47
C ASN A 227 21.41 7.27 -4.75
N LYS A 228 21.43 7.29 -3.40
CA LYS A 228 21.80 8.45 -2.57
C LYS A 228 21.02 9.73 -2.94
N ARG A 229 19.83 9.59 -3.53
CA ARG A 229 18.93 10.71 -3.82
C ARG A 229 18.22 11.18 -2.55
N PHE A 230 18.19 10.32 -1.54
CA PHE A 230 17.77 10.59 -0.17
C PHE A 230 18.80 9.97 0.78
N ALA A 231 19.68 10.80 1.34
CA ALA A 231 20.20 10.53 2.66
C ALA A 231 19.37 11.43 3.59
N LEU A 232 18.51 10.83 4.41
CA LEU A 232 18.05 11.55 5.59
C LEU A 232 19.31 11.77 6.46
N PRO A 233 19.58 13.01 6.89
CA PRO A 233 20.79 13.35 7.63
C PRO A 233 20.88 12.59 8.95
#